data_AF-A0A7G6U821-F1
#
_entry.id   AF-A0A7G6U821-F1
#
_cell.length_a   1.000
_cell.length_b   1.000
_cell.length_c   1.000
_cell.angle_alpha   90.00
_cell.angle_beta   90.00
_cell.angle_gamma   90.00
#
_symmetry.space_group_name_H-M   'P 1'
#
loop_
_entity.id
_entity.type
_entity.pdbx_description
1 polymer ?
#
loop_
_entity_poly.entity_id
_entity_poly.type
_entity_poly.pdbx_seq_one_letter_code
_entity_poly.pdbx_strand_id
1 'polypeptide(L)'
;MLDNKFPDFIGALSEESNFVICTGGLTNERILSAVNEELVLKFFAFKNDRPNFKHLVGDFLTSYMERVADPAVNLTFEYDAETATFKKTFEVLAASLAEKSFALPNKARTAISAGFSMYHFEAITMGLQAVLSKLLPSDAAQMDKLKETLQGIKLSPEFIALTTGGGKNSPGPFGARIGFVEKGLKDAFS
;
A
#
# COMPACT_ATOMS: atom_id res chain seq x y z
N MET A 1 15.75 -19.50 19.46
CA MET A 1 14.32 -19.19 19.38
C MET A 1 14.23 -18.03 18.42
N LEU A 2 13.48 -18.15 17.31
CA LEU A 2 13.23 -17.00 16.45
C LEU A 2 12.46 -15.95 17.29
N ASP A 3 12.88 -14.69 17.20
CA ASP A 3 12.20 -13.58 17.87
C ASP A 3 10.82 -13.38 17.23
N ASN A 4 9.75 -13.49 18.01
CA ASN A 4 8.37 -13.29 17.55
C ASN A 4 7.99 -11.81 17.44
N LYS A 5 8.88 -10.88 17.82
CA LYS A 5 8.62 -9.44 17.80
C LYS A 5 8.10 -8.93 16.45
N PHE A 6 8.69 -9.38 15.34
CA PHE A 6 8.28 -8.92 14.02
C PHE A 6 6.92 -9.49 13.56
N PRO A 7 6.67 -10.81 13.68
CA PRO A 7 5.32 -11.36 13.50
C PRO A 7 4.24 -10.69 14.36
N ASP A 8 4.48 -10.51 15.66
CA ASP A 8 3.53 -9.86 16.58
C ASP A 8 3.24 -8.41 16.16
N PHE A 9 4.27 -7.70 15.71
CA PHE A 9 4.14 -6.35 15.16
C PHE A 9 3.27 -6.30 13.90
N ILE A 10 3.47 -7.23 12.97
CA ILE A 10 2.66 -7.36 11.75
C ILE A 10 1.19 -7.65 12.12
N GLY A 11 0.97 -8.59 13.04
CA GLY A 11 -0.36 -8.94 13.55
C GLY A 11 -1.08 -7.73 14.14
N ALA A 12 -0.42 -6.98 15.02
CA ALA A 12 -1.01 -5.79 15.65
C ALA A 12 -1.41 -4.70 14.65
N LEU A 13 -0.60 -4.47 13.61
CA LEU A 13 -0.93 -3.48 12.57
C LEU A 13 -2.01 -3.96 11.61
N SER A 14 -2.20 -5.27 11.47
CA SER A 14 -3.25 -5.86 10.63
C SER A 14 -4.66 -5.58 11.16
N GLU A 15 -4.77 -5.23 12.45
CA GLU A 15 -5.99 -4.85 13.15
C GLU A 15 -6.19 -3.33 13.25
N GLU A 16 -5.28 -2.52 12.69
CA GLU A 16 -5.39 -1.06 12.76
C GLU A 16 -6.66 -0.58 12.03
N SER A 17 -7.44 0.27 12.71
CA SER A 17 -8.77 0.69 12.25
C SER A 17 -8.82 1.30 10.85
N ASN A 18 -7.93 2.24 10.52
CA ASN A 18 -7.91 2.88 9.21
C ASN A 18 -7.44 1.93 8.12
N PHE A 19 -6.48 1.05 8.44
CA PHE A 19 -6.06 -0.03 7.55
C PHE A 19 -7.23 -0.97 7.23
N VAL A 20 -7.97 -1.43 8.24
CA VAL A 20 -9.15 -2.29 8.08
C VAL A 20 -10.24 -1.60 7.24
N ILE A 21 -10.50 -0.31 7.48
CA ILE A 21 -11.42 0.48 6.64
C ILE A 21 -10.94 0.49 5.18
N CYS A 22 -9.67 0.78 4.94
CA CYS A 22 -9.13 0.87 3.59
C CYS A 22 -9.11 -0.49 2.86
N THR A 23 -9.00 -1.60 3.60
CA THR A 23 -8.98 -2.97 3.05
C THR A 23 -10.34 -3.65 3.09
N GLY A 24 -11.42 -2.97 3.53
CA GLY A 24 -12.78 -3.52 3.63
C GLY A 24 -13.38 -4.04 2.32
N GLY A 25 -12.77 -3.71 1.17
CA GLY A 25 -13.10 -4.31 -0.13
C GLY A 25 -12.63 -5.77 -0.31
N LEU A 26 -11.88 -6.34 0.64
CA LEU A 26 -11.55 -7.77 0.68
C LEU A 26 -12.80 -8.59 1.05
N THR A 27 -13.00 -9.73 0.39
CA THR A 27 -14.09 -10.64 0.74
C THR A 27 -13.82 -11.33 2.08
N ASN A 28 -14.87 -11.73 2.81
CA ASN A 28 -14.75 -12.42 4.09
C ASN A 28 -13.83 -13.66 4.03
N GLU A 29 -13.84 -14.41 2.93
CA GLU A 29 -12.94 -15.56 2.72
C GLU A 29 -11.45 -15.18 2.72
N ARG A 30 -11.11 -13.99 2.23
CA ARG A 30 -9.72 -13.47 2.24
C ARG A 30 -9.33 -12.91 3.60
N ILE A 31 -10.29 -12.34 4.33
CA ILE A 31 -10.07 -11.86 5.70
C ILE A 31 -9.73 -13.04 6.62
N LEU A 32 -10.41 -14.19 6.45
CA LEU A 32 -10.16 -15.41 7.21
C LEU A 32 -8.79 -16.06 6.93
N SER A 33 -8.06 -15.65 5.89
CA SER A 33 -6.85 -16.32 5.41
C SER A 33 -5.54 -15.54 5.62
N ALA A 34 -5.38 -14.80 6.73
CA ALA A 34 -4.17 -14.02 7.06
C ALA A 34 -3.72 -12.98 6.01
N VAL A 35 -4.61 -12.60 5.08
CA VAL A 35 -4.29 -11.67 3.98
C VAL A 35 -3.91 -10.28 4.50
N ASN A 36 -4.52 -9.84 5.61
CA ASN A 36 -4.21 -8.55 6.22
C ASN A 36 -2.76 -8.49 6.71
N GLU A 37 -2.28 -9.54 7.38
CA GLU A 37 -0.87 -9.64 7.78
C GLU A 37 0.06 -9.64 6.56
N GLU A 38 -0.28 -10.36 5.49
CA GLU A 38 0.49 -10.34 4.24
C GLU A 38 0.53 -8.93 3.63
N LEU A 39 -0.57 -8.18 3.67
CA LEU A 39 -0.62 -6.80 3.17
C LEU A 39 0.26 -5.86 4.00
N VAL A 40 0.24 -6.00 5.33
CA VAL A 40 1.13 -5.24 6.23
C VAL A 40 2.60 -5.60 5.94
N LEU A 41 2.91 -6.88 5.80
CA LEU A 41 4.26 -7.34 5.45
C LEU A 41 4.71 -6.79 4.08
N LYS A 42 3.82 -6.79 3.07
CA LYS A 42 4.09 -6.18 1.76
C LYS A 42 4.38 -4.70 1.86
N PHE A 43 3.62 -3.96 2.67
CA PHE A 43 3.85 -2.54 2.85
C PHE A 43 5.29 -2.27 3.30
N PHE A 44 5.75 -2.97 4.34
CA PHE A 44 7.10 -2.77 4.87
C PHE A 44 8.19 -3.31 3.95
N ALA A 45 8.00 -4.51 3.38
CA ALA A 45 8.96 -5.08 2.44
C ALA A 45 9.16 -4.17 1.23
N PHE A 46 8.09 -3.66 0.62
CA PHE A 46 8.21 -2.75 -0.51
C PHE A 46 8.72 -1.35 -0.14
N LYS A 47 8.41 -0.84 1.06
CA LYS A 47 8.92 0.46 1.52
C LYS A 47 10.42 0.40 1.82
N ASN A 48 10.85 -0.63 2.53
CA ASN A 48 12.17 -0.70 3.14
C ASN A 48 13.18 -1.53 2.31
N ASP A 49 12.69 -2.36 1.39
CA ASP A 49 13.52 -3.32 0.66
C ASP A 49 13.19 -3.43 -0.84
N ARG A 50 12.53 -2.41 -1.38
CA ARG A 50 12.17 -2.36 -2.81
C ARG A 50 13.29 -2.76 -3.78
N PRO A 51 14.56 -2.31 -3.62
CA PRO A 51 15.64 -2.63 -4.57
C PRO A 51 15.93 -4.14 -4.70
N ASN A 52 15.58 -4.93 -3.68
CA ASN A 52 15.77 -6.37 -3.65
C ASN A 52 14.57 -7.15 -4.21
N PHE A 53 13.49 -6.50 -4.61
CA PHE A 53 12.39 -7.16 -5.32
C PHE A 53 12.79 -7.51 -6.76
N LYS A 54 12.89 -8.82 -7.07
CA LYS A 54 13.34 -9.33 -8.39
C LYS A 54 12.31 -10.15 -9.15
N HIS A 55 11.70 -11.16 -8.51
CA HIS A 55 10.93 -12.17 -9.24
C HIS A 55 9.60 -12.49 -8.56
N LEU A 56 9.62 -13.23 -7.45
CA LEU A 56 8.42 -13.71 -6.78
C LEU A 56 8.16 -12.92 -5.50
N VAL A 57 6.92 -12.46 -5.34
CA VAL A 57 6.52 -11.71 -4.14
C VAL A 57 6.67 -12.57 -2.89
N GLY A 58 6.29 -13.85 -2.94
CA GLY A 58 6.44 -14.77 -1.80
C GLY A 58 7.89 -14.84 -1.30
N ASP A 59 8.82 -15.21 -2.18
CA ASP A 59 10.25 -15.29 -1.84
C ASP A 59 10.81 -13.95 -1.33
N PHE A 60 10.37 -12.85 -1.93
CA PHE A 60 10.75 -11.50 -1.49
C PHE A 60 10.27 -11.21 -0.07
N LEU A 61 9.02 -11.55 0.27
CA LEU A 61 8.48 -11.36 1.62
C LEU A 61 9.18 -12.26 2.66
N THR A 62 9.41 -13.53 2.32
CA THR A 62 10.14 -14.46 3.18
C THR A 62 11.55 -13.94 3.45
N SER A 63 12.28 -13.55 2.41
CA SER A 63 13.63 -13.00 2.56
C SER A 63 13.65 -11.70 3.37
N TYR A 64 12.65 -10.83 3.19
CA TYR A 64 12.54 -9.61 4.00
C TYR A 64 12.36 -9.92 5.49
N MET A 65 11.44 -10.83 5.81
CA MET A 65 11.15 -11.25 7.18
C MET A 65 12.37 -11.90 7.85
N GLU A 66 13.08 -12.79 7.15
CA GLU A 66 14.32 -13.40 7.63
C GLU A 66 15.37 -12.34 7.97
N ARG A 67 15.56 -11.33 7.10
CA ARG A 67 16.55 -10.28 7.31
C ARG A 67 16.17 -9.28 8.42
N VAL A 68 14.89 -9.09 8.70
CA VAL A 68 14.45 -8.29 9.86
C VAL A 68 14.69 -9.05 11.16
N ALA A 69 14.55 -10.38 11.14
CA ALA A 69 14.72 -11.24 12.31
C ALA A 69 16.18 -11.64 12.58
N ASP A 70 17.07 -11.53 11.59
CA ASP A 70 18.47 -11.92 11.72
C ASP A 70 19.33 -10.79 12.35
N PRO A 71 19.80 -10.93 13.61
CA PRO A 71 20.64 -9.93 14.26
C PRO A 71 22.03 -9.79 13.61
N ALA A 72 22.45 -10.74 12.76
CA ALA A 72 23.69 -10.65 12.00
C ALA A 72 23.54 -9.79 10.74
N VAL A 73 22.31 -9.53 10.27
CA VAL A 73 22.03 -8.63 9.16
C VAL A 73 21.86 -7.22 9.72
N ASN A 74 22.66 -6.26 9.24
CA ASN A 74 22.56 -4.86 9.65
C ASN A 74 21.36 -4.15 8.96
N LEU A 75 20.18 -4.75 9.07
CA LEU A 75 18.91 -4.18 8.62
C LEU A 75 18.13 -3.71 9.86
N THR A 76 18.37 -2.47 10.29
CA THR A 76 17.65 -1.91 11.43
C THR A 76 16.20 -1.60 11.05
N PHE A 77 15.24 -2.28 11.69
CA PHE A 77 13.81 -1.99 11.56
C PHE A 77 13.35 -1.11 12.74
N GLU A 78 13.06 0.16 12.46
CA GLU A 78 12.67 1.17 13.46
C GLU A 78 11.15 1.10 13.75
N TYR A 79 10.74 0.15 14.58
CA TYR A 79 9.33 -0.17 14.89
C TYR A 79 8.42 1.05 15.13
N ASP A 80 8.89 2.06 15.88
CA ASP A 80 8.09 3.27 16.17
C ASP A 80 7.89 4.15 14.94
N ALA A 81 8.97 4.38 14.17
CA ALA A 81 8.91 5.17 12.94
C ALA A 81 8.08 4.45 11.85
N GLU A 82 8.21 3.13 11.78
CA GLU A 82 7.44 2.27 10.88
C GLU A 82 5.96 2.26 11.25
N THR A 83 5.63 2.19 12.54
CA THR A 83 4.25 2.33 13.05
C THR A 83 3.66 3.67 12.67
N ALA A 84 4.38 4.78 12.92
CA ALA A 84 3.90 6.12 12.62
C ALA A 84 3.65 6.30 11.11
N THR A 85 4.56 5.79 10.27
CA THR A 85 4.42 5.87 8.82
C THR A 85 3.24 5.04 8.31
N PHE A 86 3.09 3.81 8.81
CA PHE A 86 1.96 2.94 8.46
C PHE A 86 0.64 3.59 8.86
N LYS A 87 0.49 3.98 10.14
CA LYS A 87 -0.74 4.59 10.64
C LYS A 87 -1.11 5.85 9.86
N LYS A 88 -0.15 6.76 9.64
CA LYS A 88 -0.42 8.00 8.88
C LYS A 88 -0.82 7.70 7.43
N THR A 89 -0.20 6.70 6.80
CA THR A 89 -0.57 6.26 5.44
C THR A 89 -2.04 5.86 5.37
N PHE A 90 -2.50 5.01 6.29
CA PHE A 90 -3.88 4.55 6.26
C PHE A 90 -4.87 5.58 6.80
N GLU A 91 -4.47 6.45 7.72
CA GLU A 91 -5.30 7.56 8.20
C GLU A 91 -5.68 8.53 7.07
N VAL A 92 -4.72 8.96 6.24
CA VAL A 92 -5.03 9.85 5.10
C VAL A 92 -5.83 9.15 4.00
N LEU A 93 -5.61 7.84 3.81
CA LEU A 93 -6.40 7.04 2.85
C LEU A 93 -7.83 6.83 3.34
N ALA A 94 -8.01 6.58 4.64
CA ALA A 94 -9.31 6.43 5.27
C ALA A 94 -10.11 7.75 5.20
N ALA A 95 -9.46 8.88 5.49
CA ALA A 95 -10.07 10.20 5.42
C ALA A 95 -10.40 10.65 3.98
N SER A 96 -9.71 10.13 2.96
CA SER A 96 -9.93 10.53 1.56
C SER A 96 -10.84 9.59 0.78
N LEU A 97 -10.53 8.29 0.75
CA LEU A 97 -11.23 7.29 -0.08
C LEU A 97 -11.82 6.12 0.71
N ALA A 98 -11.44 5.93 1.97
CA ALA A 98 -11.91 4.82 2.81
C ALA A 98 -11.80 3.47 2.07
N GLU A 99 -12.86 2.66 2.08
CA GLU A 99 -12.93 1.35 1.40
C GLU A 99 -12.65 1.41 -0.11
N LYS A 100 -12.78 2.58 -0.74
CA LYS A 100 -12.49 2.78 -2.16
C LYS A 100 -11.02 3.05 -2.45
N SER A 101 -10.15 3.10 -1.44
CA SER A 101 -8.71 3.34 -1.59
C SER A 101 -8.07 2.36 -2.57
N PHE A 102 -8.44 1.08 -2.50
CA PHE A 102 -7.84 0.02 -3.34
C PHE A 102 -8.82 -0.64 -4.32
N ALA A 103 -10.03 -0.10 -4.44
CA ALA A 103 -11.02 -0.58 -5.40
C ALA A 103 -10.67 -0.22 -6.85
N LEU A 104 -11.22 -0.98 -7.80
CA LEU A 104 -11.04 -0.77 -9.23
C LEU A 104 -12.05 0.25 -9.79
N PRO A 105 -11.80 0.84 -10.97
CA PRO A 105 -12.83 1.53 -11.73
C PRO A 105 -13.96 0.59 -12.14
N ASN A 106 -15.17 1.13 -12.28
CA ASN A 106 -16.29 0.44 -12.92
C ASN A 106 -16.00 0.18 -14.41
N LYS A 107 -16.80 -0.69 -15.06
CA LYS A 107 -16.62 -1.02 -16.48
C LYS A 107 -16.67 0.21 -17.40
N ALA A 108 -17.48 1.20 -17.04
CA ALA A 108 -17.62 2.46 -17.78
C ALA A 108 -16.44 3.42 -17.58
N ARG A 109 -15.54 3.15 -16.63
CA ARG A 109 -14.40 4.00 -16.23
C ARG A 109 -14.80 5.42 -15.82
N THR A 110 -15.99 5.55 -15.26
CA THR A 110 -16.55 6.85 -14.80
C THR A 110 -16.57 6.99 -13.29
N ALA A 111 -16.44 5.89 -12.56
CA ALA A 111 -16.48 5.88 -11.10
C ALA A 111 -15.65 4.71 -10.54
N ILE A 112 -15.27 4.81 -9.27
CA ILE A 112 -14.64 3.71 -8.53
C ILE A 112 -15.73 2.76 -8.02
N SER A 113 -15.58 1.47 -8.33
CA SER A 113 -16.49 0.40 -7.88
C SER A 113 -16.17 -0.06 -6.45
N ALA A 114 -16.79 -1.15 -6.03
CA ALA A 114 -16.38 -1.92 -4.85
C ALA A 114 -15.26 -2.92 -5.21
N GLY A 115 -14.71 -3.58 -4.19
CA GLY A 115 -13.71 -4.64 -4.30
C GLY A 115 -12.29 -4.17 -3.96
N PHE A 116 -11.33 -5.06 -4.17
CA PHE A 116 -9.93 -4.83 -3.81
C PHE A 116 -8.99 -5.26 -4.94
N SER A 117 -8.00 -4.41 -5.24
CA SER A 117 -6.92 -4.69 -6.19
C SER A 117 -5.56 -4.60 -5.51
N MET A 118 -4.81 -5.70 -5.55
CA MET A 118 -3.43 -5.76 -5.04
C MET A 118 -2.52 -4.74 -5.73
N TYR A 119 -2.69 -4.54 -7.05
CA TYR A 119 -1.89 -3.54 -7.77
C TYR A 119 -2.19 -2.11 -7.34
N HIS A 120 -3.45 -1.82 -6.98
CA HIS A 120 -3.80 -0.51 -6.43
C HIS A 120 -3.23 -0.35 -5.01
N PHE A 121 -3.31 -1.39 -4.18
CA PHE A 121 -2.69 -1.39 -2.85
C PHE A 121 -1.21 -1.05 -2.93
N GLU A 122 -0.44 -1.79 -3.73
CA GLU A 122 1.00 -1.58 -3.91
C GLU A 122 1.32 -0.19 -4.48
N ALA A 123 0.62 0.21 -5.55
CA ALA A 123 0.89 1.49 -6.22
C ALA A 123 0.58 2.69 -5.33
N ILE A 124 -0.57 2.67 -4.66
CA ILE A 124 -1.06 3.80 -3.88
C ILE A 124 -0.28 3.93 -2.58
N THR A 125 -0.10 2.85 -1.82
CA THR A 125 0.64 2.92 -0.54
C THR A 125 2.07 3.37 -0.74
N MET A 126 2.77 2.87 -1.78
CA MET A 126 4.15 3.26 -2.07
C MET A 126 4.26 4.66 -2.70
N GLY A 127 3.38 4.99 -3.65
CA GLY A 127 3.40 6.30 -4.30
C GLY A 127 3.10 7.45 -3.33
N LEU A 128 2.24 7.20 -2.34
CA LEU A 128 1.86 8.18 -1.32
C LEU A 128 3.02 8.62 -0.43
N GLN A 129 4.03 7.76 -0.22
CA GLN A 129 5.18 8.06 0.64
C GLN A 129 5.93 9.32 0.18
N ALA A 130 5.89 9.64 -1.12
CA ALA A 130 6.52 10.83 -1.67
C ALA A 130 5.95 12.17 -1.19
N VAL A 131 4.71 12.17 -0.69
CA VAL A 131 4.02 13.39 -0.22
C VAL A 131 3.47 13.25 1.20
N LEU A 132 3.61 12.08 1.83
CA LEU A 132 3.00 11.76 3.13
C LEU A 132 3.37 12.77 4.23
N SER A 133 4.60 13.30 4.23
CA SER A 133 5.04 14.30 5.20
C SER A 133 4.28 15.63 5.09
N LYS A 134 3.78 15.97 3.90
CA LYS A 134 3.02 17.20 3.62
C LYS A 134 1.54 17.09 3.95
N LEU A 135 1.03 15.87 4.09
CA LEU A 135 -0.40 15.61 4.33
C LEU A 135 -0.73 15.72 5.83
N LEU A 136 -1.83 16.42 6.11
CA LEU A 136 -2.45 16.50 7.43
C LEU A 136 -3.82 15.81 7.38
N PRO A 137 -4.00 14.63 8.01
CA PRO A 137 -5.28 13.91 7.96
C PRO A 137 -6.48 14.71 8.47
N SER A 138 -6.24 15.66 9.38
CA SER A 138 -7.26 16.57 9.93
C SER A 138 -7.65 17.72 9.00
N ASP A 139 -6.91 17.95 7.90
CA ASP A 139 -7.21 19.00 6.93
C ASP A 139 -8.16 18.46 5.86
N ALA A 140 -9.45 18.77 6.02
CA ALA A 140 -10.50 18.30 5.11
C ALA A 140 -10.26 18.72 3.65
N ALA A 141 -9.75 19.94 3.41
CA ALA A 141 -9.48 20.41 2.06
C ALA A 141 -8.32 19.64 1.40
N GLN A 142 -7.30 19.28 2.17
CA GLN A 142 -6.25 18.37 1.69
C GLN A 142 -6.77 16.97 1.40
N MET A 143 -7.66 16.43 2.24
CA MET A 143 -8.22 15.09 2.05
C MET A 143 -9.15 15.03 0.84
N ASP A 144 -9.94 16.08 0.59
CA ASP A 144 -10.74 16.21 -0.64
C ASP A 144 -9.85 16.32 -1.88
N LYS A 145 -8.78 17.13 -1.83
CA LYS A 145 -7.80 17.21 -2.92
C LYS A 145 -7.10 15.87 -3.18
N LEU A 146 -6.74 15.13 -2.12
CA LEU A 146 -6.12 13.81 -2.22
C LEU A 146 -7.09 12.82 -2.85
N LYS A 147 -8.36 12.84 -2.43
CA LYS A 147 -9.43 12.03 -3.00
C LYS A 147 -9.61 12.28 -4.49
N GLU A 148 -9.73 13.54 -4.91
CA GLU A 148 -9.87 13.92 -6.32
C GLU A 148 -8.65 13.47 -7.14
N THR A 149 -7.44 13.69 -6.60
CA THR A 149 -6.19 13.29 -7.26
C THR A 149 -6.11 11.77 -7.45
N LEU A 150 -6.39 11.00 -6.39
CA LEU A 150 -6.38 9.54 -6.46
C LEU A 150 -7.50 9.00 -7.35
N GLN A 151 -8.69 9.62 -7.38
CA GLN A 151 -9.75 9.25 -8.32
C GLN A 151 -9.32 9.50 -9.77
N GLY A 152 -8.73 10.66 -10.06
CA GLY A 152 -8.20 10.98 -11.38
C GLY A 152 -7.13 9.99 -11.83
N ILE A 153 -6.18 9.66 -10.96
CA ILE A 153 -5.17 8.61 -11.20
C ILE A 153 -5.87 7.27 -11.50
N LYS A 154 -6.79 6.84 -10.64
CA LYS A 154 -7.45 5.53 -10.76
C LYS A 154 -8.29 5.40 -12.02
N LEU A 155 -8.88 6.49 -12.51
CA LEU A 155 -9.71 6.51 -13.72
C LEU A 155 -8.90 6.76 -15.00
N SER A 156 -7.61 7.11 -14.89
CA SER A 156 -6.77 7.35 -16.06
C SER A 156 -6.58 6.07 -16.91
N PRO A 157 -6.68 6.17 -18.24
CA PRO A 157 -6.43 5.03 -19.14
C PRO A 157 -5.06 4.39 -18.91
N GLU A 158 -4.03 5.19 -18.63
CA GLU A 158 -2.66 4.77 -18.39
C GLU A 158 -2.55 3.93 -17.11
N PHE A 159 -3.11 4.41 -16.00
CA PHE A 159 -3.05 3.65 -14.75
C PHE A 159 -3.87 2.36 -14.81
N ILE A 160 -5.03 2.38 -15.48
CA ILE A 160 -5.80 1.18 -15.76
C ILE A 160 -4.96 0.20 -16.57
N ALA A 161 -4.30 0.66 -17.64
CA ALA A 161 -3.40 -0.16 -18.44
C ALA A 161 -2.20 -0.68 -17.66
N LEU A 162 -1.79 -0.05 -16.55
CA LEU A 162 -0.76 -0.54 -15.63
C LEU A 162 -1.32 -1.53 -14.58
N THR A 163 -2.62 -1.52 -14.29
CA THR A 163 -3.23 -2.29 -13.19
C THR A 163 -4.26 -3.33 -13.62
N THR A 164 -4.49 -3.53 -14.93
CA THR A 164 -5.37 -4.60 -15.44
C THR A 164 -4.67 -5.55 -16.40
N GLY A 165 -4.86 -6.87 -16.27
CA GLY A 165 -4.22 -7.89 -17.11
C GLY A 165 -3.19 -8.75 -16.36
N GLY A 166 -2.84 -9.91 -16.92
CA GLY A 166 -1.90 -10.87 -16.33
C GLY A 166 -0.42 -10.48 -16.51
N GLY A 167 0.48 -11.10 -15.73
CA GLY A 167 1.93 -11.00 -15.94
C GLY A 167 2.62 -9.73 -15.42
N LYS A 168 1.98 -8.99 -14.51
CA LYS A 168 2.47 -7.66 -14.03
C LYS A 168 3.17 -7.69 -12.67
N ASN A 169 3.52 -8.88 -12.20
CA ASN A 169 4.24 -9.12 -10.95
C ASN A 169 5.77 -9.07 -11.12
N SER A 170 6.27 -8.42 -12.18
CA SER A 170 7.71 -8.19 -12.38
C SER A 170 8.11 -6.78 -11.92
N PRO A 171 9.41 -6.56 -11.62
CA PRO A 171 9.89 -5.28 -11.10
C PRO A 171 9.58 -4.08 -11.98
N GLY A 172 9.61 -4.22 -13.31
CA GLY A 172 9.33 -3.14 -14.25
C GLY A 172 7.90 -2.60 -14.13
N PRO A 173 6.86 -3.43 -14.37
CA PRO A 173 5.46 -3.05 -14.14
C PRO A 173 5.17 -2.58 -12.71
N PHE A 174 5.85 -3.12 -11.70
CA PHE A 174 5.76 -2.65 -10.31
C PHE A 174 6.32 -1.24 -10.13
N GLY A 175 7.50 -0.99 -10.70
CA GLY A 175 8.10 0.32 -10.84
C GLY A 175 7.15 1.33 -11.46
N ALA A 176 6.62 0.98 -12.63
CA ALA A 176 5.78 1.87 -13.45
C ALA A 176 4.49 2.30 -12.75
N ARG A 177 3.76 1.37 -12.11
CA ARG A 177 2.51 1.71 -11.41
C ARG A 177 2.74 2.64 -10.22
N ILE A 178 3.81 2.42 -9.45
CA ILE A 178 4.17 3.29 -8.33
C ILE A 178 4.59 4.66 -8.83
N GLY A 179 5.47 4.71 -9.84
CA GLY A 179 5.95 5.96 -10.42
C GLY A 179 4.82 6.83 -10.99
N PHE A 180 3.78 6.21 -11.56
CA PHE A 180 2.60 6.92 -12.04
C PHE A 180 1.85 7.63 -10.90
N VAL A 181 1.59 6.91 -9.80
CA VAL A 181 0.93 7.48 -8.61
C VAL A 181 1.80 8.57 -7.98
N GLU A 182 3.09 8.27 -7.79
CA GLU A 182 4.06 9.18 -7.19
C GLU A 182 4.12 10.52 -7.94
N LYS A 183 4.20 10.46 -9.28
CA LYS A 183 4.19 11.66 -10.12
C LYS A 183 2.90 12.46 -9.93
N GLY A 184 1.74 11.82 -10.03
CA GLY A 184 0.45 12.51 -9.88
C GLY A 184 0.28 13.17 -8.51
N LEU A 185 0.72 12.51 -7.45
CA LEU A 185 0.69 13.06 -6.10
C LEU A 185 1.69 14.20 -5.89
N LYS A 186 2.92 14.07 -6.40
CA LYS A 186 3.91 15.16 -6.37
C LYS A 186 3.39 16.39 -7.10
N ASP A 187 2.85 16.23 -8.31
CA ASP A 187 2.29 17.33 -9.10
C ASP A 187 1.15 18.05 -8.33
N ALA A 188 0.31 17.30 -7.61
CA ALA A 188 -0.78 17.86 -6.82
C ALA A 188 -0.32 18.55 -5.52
N PHE A 189 0.69 18.04 -4.83
CA PHE A 189 1.14 18.50 -3.50
C PHE A 189 2.57 19.04 -3.51
N SER A 190 3.00 19.63 -4.63
CA SER A 190 4.32 20.28 -4.78
C SER A 190 4.45 21.48 -3.85
#